data_AF-A0A9E4PKN4-F1
#
_entry.id   AF-A0A9E4PKN4-F1
#
_cell.length_a   1.000
_cell.length_b   1.000
_cell.length_c   1.000
_cell.angle_alpha   90.00
_cell.angle_beta   90.00
_cell.angle_gamma   90.00
#
_symmetry.space_group_name_H-M   'P 1'
#
loop_
_entity.id
_entity.type
_entity.pdbx_description
1 polymer ?
#
loop_
_entity_poly.entity_id
_entity_poly.type
_entity_poly.pdbx_seq_one_letter_code
_entity_poly.pdbx_strand_id
1 'polypeptide(L)'
;MLSVEANERLTQVGPGTPMGALMRRYWLPIRPLAQLLDEDVMKVRILGEDLVLFRSLRGELGLIGANCAHRRTGLEFGIPDERGLRCCYHGWLYDTTGQCIEQPLEAPDSTFKDRVQITGYPVQELGGLVWAYLGPAPAPLLPPWDLLVLPNALRQIGVVVLDCNWLQCHENTGDPAHSVYLHGHLFEYVLKKQGSLQERKSEGGVHTLYSRIKSGIGIESLFARATPHGMEKGINYSKALGADRDFTSRHSTVIFPFFT
;
A
#
# COMPACT_ATOMS: atom_id res chain seq x y z
N MET A 1 -17.20 14.51 -17.05
CA MET A 1 -16.29 13.35 -17.11
C MET A 1 -14.90 13.85 -17.42
N LEU A 2 -13.86 13.19 -16.91
CA LEU A 2 -12.47 13.47 -17.27
C LEU A 2 -12.24 13.16 -18.77
N SER A 3 -11.28 13.85 -19.39
CA SER A 3 -10.78 13.42 -20.70
C SER A 3 -10.00 12.11 -20.56
N VAL A 4 -9.83 11.38 -21.68
CA VAL A 4 -9.01 10.16 -21.72
C VAL A 4 -7.60 10.44 -21.21
N GLU A 5 -6.97 11.52 -21.69
CA GLU A 5 -5.64 11.95 -21.26
C GLU A 5 -5.56 12.20 -19.75
N ALA A 6 -6.55 12.90 -19.17
CA ALA A 6 -6.59 13.17 -17.74
C ALA A 6 -6.77 11.87 -16.93
N ASN A 7 -7.59 10.94 -17.42
CA ASN A 7 -7.78 9.64 -16.81
C ASN A 7 -6.48 8.82 -16.84
N GLU A 8 -5.82 8.69 -17.98
CA GLU A 8 -4.55 7.96 -18.13
C GLU A 8 -3.46 8.54 -17.24
N ARG A 9 -3.35 9.87 -17.18
CA ARG A 9 -2.38 10.58 -16.32
C ARG A 9 -2.54 10.24 -14.84
N LEU A 10 -3.77 9.98 -14.37
CA LEU A 10 -4.06 9.65 -12.97
C LEU A 10 -4.00 8.15 -12.68
N THR A 11 -4.46 7.33 -13.62
CA THR A 11 -4.68 5.90 -13.38
C THR A 11 -3.47 5.03 -13.73
N GLN A 12 -2.62 5.47 -14.66
CA GLN A 12 -1.41 4.73 -15.02
C GLN A 12 -0.27 5.02 -14.05
N VAL A 13 0.20 3.99 -13.37
CA VAL A 13 1.17 4.11 -12.25
C VAL A 13 2.51 3.45 -12.52
N GLY A 14 2.69 2.88 -13.72
CA GLY A 14 3.92 2.21 -14.13
C GLY A 14 5.13 3.15 -14.25
N PRO A 15 6.34 2.60 -14.45
CA PRO A 15 7.53 3.39 -14.76
C PRO A 15 7.30 4.35 -15.93
N GLY A 16 7.83 5.58 -15.83
CA GLY A 16 7.72 6.60 -16.88
C GLY A 16 6.39 7.37 -16.92
N THR A 17 5.39 7.00 -16.12
CA THR A 17 4.10 7.71 -16.03
C THR A 17 4.14 8.86 -15.01
N PRO A 18 3.34 9.93 -15.19
CA PRO A 18 3.29 11.02 -14.20
C PRO A 18 2.82 10.58 -12.80
N MET A 19 1.78 9.73 -12.70
CA MET A 19 1.33 9.22 -11.41
C MET A 19 2.33 8.22 -10.81
N GLY A 20 2.96 7.36 -11.62
CA GLY A 20 4.03 6.48 -11.16
C GLY A 20 5.20 7.27 -10.56
N ALA A 21 5.63 8.35 -11.22
CA ALA A 21 6.67 9.24 -10.71
C ALA A 21 6.28 9.95 -9.40
N LEU A 22 5.00 10.27 -9.21
CA LEU A 22 4.49 10.82 -7.95
C LEU A 22 4.47 9.76 -6.85
N MET A 23 3.86 8.60 -7.10
CA MET A 23 3.68 7.54 -6.10
C MET A 23 5.01 6.97 -5.61
N ARG A 24 6.02 6.86 -6.48
CA ARG A 24 7.39 6.41 -6.11
C ARG A 24 8.06 7.29 -5.06
N ARG A 25 7.64 8.55 -4.91
CA ARG A 25 8.21 9.48 -3.91
C ARG A 25 7.71 9.23 -2.49
N TYR A 26 6.85 8.25 -2.29
CA TYR A 26 6.33 7.86 -0.98
C TYR A 26 6.76 6.43 -0.64
N TRP A 27 6.88 6.17 0.66
CA TRP A 27 7.00 4.80 1.15
C TRP A 27 5.67 4.06 0.95
N LEU A 28 5.74 2.85 0.40
CA LEU A 28 4.58 2.01 0.11
C LEU A 28 4.72 0.69 0.87
N PRO A 29 3.77 0.29 1.71
CA PRO A 29 3.80 -1.03 2.30
C PRO A 29 3.50 -2.07 1.22
N ILE A 30 4.40 -3.04 1.14
CA ILE A 30 4.42 -4.04 0.08
C ILE A 30 3.97 -5.42 0.55
N ARG A 31 4.05 -5.70 1.85
CA ARG A 31 3.62 -6.97 2.46
C ARG A 31 3.45 -6.82 3.98
N PRO A 32 2.59 -7.63 4.61
CA PRO A 32 2.71 -7.91 6.04
C PRO A 32 4.03 -8.63 6.34
N LEU A 33 4.74 -8.22 7.38
CA LEU A 33 6.00 -8.86 7.79
C LEU A 33 5.79 -10.34 8.12
N ALA A 34 4.66 -10.68 8.75
CA ALA A 34 4.33 -12.06 9.09
C ALA A 34 4.36 -13.02 7.89
N GLN A 35 3.94 -12.56 6.69
CA GLN A 35 4.00 -13.40 5.49
C GLN A 35 5.43 -13.73 5.08
N LEU A 36 6.37 -12.79 5.28
CA LEU A 36 7.78 -13.00 4.96
C LEU A 36 8.50 -13.88 6.00
N LEU A 37 7.94 -14.01 7.21
CA LEU A 37 8.43 -14.96 8.21
C LEU A 37 7.99 -16.40 7.91
N ASP A 38 6.89 -16.58 7.17
CA ASP A 38 6.40 -17.88 6.72
C ASP A 38 7.04 -18.32 5.39
N GLU A 39 7.35 -17.36 4.51
CA GLU A 39 7.94 -17.59 3.19
C GLU A 39 9.07 -16.57 2.93
N ASP A 40 10.33 -17.01 3.03
CA ASP A 40 11.51 -16.12 3.01
C ASP A 40 11.77 -15.44 1.64
N VAL A 41 11.11 -15.87 0.57
CA VAL A 41 11.27 -15.31 -0.80
C VAL A 41 9.90 -15.27 -1.47
N MET A 42 9.49 -14.10 -1.95
CA MET A 42 8.17 -13.96 -2.58
C MET A 42 8.14 -12.90 -3.68
N LYS A 43 7.28 -13.15 -4.67
CA LYS A 43 7.00 -12.18 -5.72
C LYS A 43 6.15 -11.02 -5.19
N VAL A 44 6.54 -9.82 -5.58
CA VAL A 44 5.81 -8.57 -5.31
C VAL A 44 5.60 -7.85 -6.64
N ARG A 45 4.34 -7.52 -6.95
CA ARG A 45 4.02 -6.57 -8.02
C ARG A 45 3.55 -5.27 -7.38
N ILE A 46 4.21 -4.17 -7.72
CA ILE A 46 3.84 -2.85 -7.22
C ILE A 46 4.18 -1.77 -8.24
N LEU A 47 3.22 -0.87 -8.46
CA LEU A 47 3.33 0.25 -9.39
C LEU A 47 3.88 -0.17 -10.77
N GLY A 48 3.35 -1.27 -11.29
CA GLY A 48 3.70 -1.83 -12.61
C GLY A 48 5.04 -2.57 -12.70
N GLU A 49 5.79 -2.72 -11.61
CA GLU A 49 7.05 -3.48 -11.58
C GLU A 49 6.86 -4.85 -10.92
N ASP A 50 7.46 -5.89 -11.51
CA ASP A 50 7.61 -7.21 -10.88
C ASP A 50 8.96 -7.27 -10.16
N LEU A 51 8.91 -7.54 -8.85
CA LEU A 51 10.03 -7.56 -7.92
C LEU A 51 10.00 -8.83 -7.09
N VAL A 52 11.10 -9.10 -6.38
CA VAL A 52 11.21 -10.18 -5.40
C VAL A 52 11.60 -9.56 -4.06
N LEU A 53 10.74 -9.77 -3.08
CA LEU A 53 11.01 -9.49 -1.67
C LEU A 53 11.60 -10.75 -1.06
N PHE A 54 12.70 -10.62 -0.33
CA PHE A 54 13.30 -11.73 0.38
C PHE A 54 13.81 -11.32 1.76
N ARG A 55 13.99 -12.31 2.61
CA ARG A 55 14.68 -12.23 3.89
C ARG A 55 15.95 -13.09 3.83
N SER A 56 17.12 -12.46 4.03
CA SER A 56 18.40 -13.18 4.05
C SER A 56 18.50 -14.09 5.28
N LEU A 57 19.47 -15.01 5.31
CA LEU A 57 19.71 -15.83 6.50
C LEU A 57 20.17 -15.02 7.72
N ARG A 58 20.61 -13.76 7.50
CA ARG A 58 20.91 -12.80 8.57
C ARG A 58 19.68 -12.02 9.04
N GLY A 59 18.53 -12.24 8.41
CA GLY A 59 17.28 -11.53 8.67
C GLY A 59 17.18 -10.16 8.01
N GLU A 60 18.09 -9.84 7.08
CA GLU A 60 18.03 -8.58 6.33
C GLU A 60 16.97 -8.67 5.23
N LEU A 61 16.20 -7.61 5.06
CA LEU A 61 15.20 -7.54 4.00
C LEU A 61 15.81 -6.96 2.72
N GLY A 62 15.47 -7.55 1.57
CA GLY A 62 15.82 -7.02 0.26
C GLY A 62 14.63 -7.02 -0.69
N LEU A 63 14.47 -5.95 -1.47
CA LEU A 63 13.52 -5.88 -2.57
C LEU A 63 14.29 -5.60 -3.86
N ILE A 64 14.43 -6.63 -4.69
CA ILE A 64 15.25 -6.58 -5.90
C ILE A 64 14.44 -6.93 -7.15
N GLY A 65 14.99 -6.67 -8.33
CA GLY A 65 14.36 -7.01 -9.61
C GLY A 65 14.00 -8.49 -9.68
N ALA A 66 12.87 -8.83 -10.31
CA ALA A 66 12.36 -10.21 -10.31
C ALA A 66 13.20 -11.22 -11.11
N ASN A 67 14.14 -10.78 -11.95
CA ASN A 67 14.88 -11.68 -12.84
C ASN A 67 16.39 -11.50 -12.68
N CYS A 68 17.11 -12.62 -12.64
CA CYS A 68 18.57 -12.65 -12.64
C CYS A 68 19.15 -12.00 -13.93
N ALA A 69 20.15 -11.14 -13.79
CA ALA A 69 20.83 -10.49 -14.92
C ALA A 69 21.55 -11.47 -15.86
N HIS A 70 21.85 -12.70 -15.40
CA HIS A 70 22.54 -13.70 -16.22
C HIS A 70 21.63 -14.24 -17.36
N ARG A 71 20.55 -14.96 -17.02
CA ARG A 71 19.65 -15.62 -18.00
C ARG A 71 18.17 -15.38 -17.71
N ARG A 72 17.86 -14.32 -16.97
CA ARG A 72 16.48 -13.88 -16.66
C ARG A 72 15.62 -14.88 -15.86
N THR A 73 16.22 -15.91 -15.25
CA THR A 73 15.52 -16.78 -14.30
C THR A 73 14.82 -15.96 -13.22
N GLY A 74 13.57 -16.33 -12.91
CA GLY A 74 12.81 -15.75 -11.82
C GLY A 74 13.53 -15.93 -10.49
N LEU A 75 13.77 -14.83 -9.78
CA LEU A 75 14.41 -14.81 -8.46
C LEU A 75 13.43 -15.17 -7.34
N GLU A 76 12.14 -15.27 -7.63
CA GLU A 76 11.15 -15.84 -6.71
C GLU A 76 11.45 -17.31 -6.37
N PHE A 77 12.22 -18.00 -7.20
CA PHE A 77 12.74 -19.35 -6.94
C PHE A 77 14.16 -19.32 -6.34
N GLY A 78 14.63 -18.15 -5.91
CA GLY A 78 15.94 -17.96 -5.31
C GLY A 78 16.07 -18.66 -3.96
N ILE A 79 17.31 -18.80 -3.52
CA ILE A 79 17.67 -19.43 -2.25
C ILE A 79 18.21 -18.34 -1.33
N PRO A 80 17.59 -18.08 -0.16
CA PRO A 80 18.16 -17.18 0.83
C PRO A 80 19.59 -17.56 1.17
N ASP A 81 20.47 -16.57 1.15
CA ASP A 81 21.88 -16.68 1.51
C ASP A 81 22.16 -15.74 2.70
N GLU A 82 23.29 -15.89 3.37
CA GLU A 82 23.68 -14.97 4.45
C GLU A 82 23.77 -13.52 3.98
N ARG A 83 24.25 -13.31 2.74
CA ARG A 83 24.54 -11.97 2.21
C ARG A 83 23.53 -11.49 1.17
N GLY A 84 22.41 -12.19 0.99
CA GLY A 84 21.40 -11.80 0.01
C GLY A 84 20.56 -12.96 -0.52
N LEU A 85 20.27 -12.94 -1.82
CA LEU A 85 19.47 -13.93 -2.52
C LEU A 85 20.24 -14.59 -3.66
N ARG A 86 20.38 -15.92 -3.59
CA ARG A 86 21.11 -16.70 -4.59
C ARG A 86 20.17 -17.19 -5.69
N CYS A 87 20.52 -16.90 -6.94
CA CYS A 87 19.80 -17.43 -8.08
C CYS A 87 19.92 -18.96 -8.14
N CYS A 88 18.79 -19.66 -8.20
CA CYS A 88 18.75 -21.13 -8.26
C CYS A 88 19.34 -21.73 -9.54
N TYR A 89 19.55 -20.94 -10.59
CA TYR A 89 20.02 -21.49 -11.86
C TYR A 89 21.54 -21.70 -11.89
N HIS A 90 22.32 -20.62 -11.72
CA HIS A 90 23.79 -20.66 -11.81
C HIS A 90 24.48 -20.06 -10.59
N GLY A 91 23.74 -19.89 -9.49
CA GLY A 91 24.30 -19.51 -8.20
C GLY A 91 24.77 -18.07 -8.07
N TRP A 92 24.48 -17.17 -9.04
CA TRP A 92 24.78 -15.74 -8.89
C TRP A 92 24.05 -15.19 -7.66
N LEU A 93 24.79 -14.54 -6.77
CA LEU A 93 24.29 -13.99 -5.51
C LEU A 93 24.12 -12.47 -5.66
N TYR A 94 22.96 -11.96 -5.25
CA TYR A 94 22.66 -10.54 -5.19
C TYR A 94 22.43 -10.11 -3.75
N ASP A 95 22.99 -8.98 -3.34
CA ASP A 95 22.71 -8.39 -2.02
C ASP A 95 21.37 -7.65 -1.99
N THR A 96 21.03 -7.05 -0.84
CA THR A 96 19.77 -6.32 -0.63
C THR A 96 19.61 -5.07 -1.51
N THR A 97 20.69 -4.60 -2.13
CA THR A 97 20.71 -3.46 -3.07
C THR A 97 20.57 -3.90 -4.54
N GLY A 98 20.52 -5.20 -4.79
CA GLY A 98 20.52 -5.78 -6.14
C GLY A 98 21.90 -5.85 -6.79
N GLN A 99 22.98 -5.53 -6.06
CA GLN A 99 24.34 -5.69 -6.55
C GLN A 99 24.72 -7.17 -6.58
N CYS A 100 25.27 -7.65 -7.69
CA CYS A 100 25.82 -8.99 -7.76
C CYS A 100 27.13 -9.04 -6.97
N ILE A 101 27.18 -9.90 -5.94
CA ILE A 101 28.33 -9.99 -5.03
C ILE A 101 29.09 -11.31 -5.16
N GLU A 102 28.56 -12.28 -5.89
CA GLU A 102 29.22 -13.57 -6.16
C GLU A 102 28.75 -14.20 -7.48
N GLN A 103 29.69 -14.78 -8.22
CA GLN A 103 29.46 -15.55 -9.44
C GLN A 103 30.30 -16.84 -9.32
N PRO A 104 29.77 -17.93 -8.73
CA PRO A 104 30.58 -19.02 -8.19
C PRO A 104 31.35 -19.85 -9.24
N LEU A 105 30.97 -19.76 -10.52
CA LEU A 105 31.59 -20.50 -11.62
C LEU A 105 32.46 -19.61 -12.54
N GLU A 106 32.64 -18.33 -12.18
CA GLU A 106 33.60 -17.45 -12.84
C GLU A 106 35.01 -17.69 -12.27
N ALA A 107 36.04 -17.22 -12.99
CA ALA A 107 37.40 -17.28 -12.49
C ALA A 107 37.53 -16.56 -11.12
N PRO A 108 38.35 -17.08 -10.17
CA PRO A 108 38.43 -16.50 -8.82
C PRO A 108 38.84 -15.02 -8.76
N ASP A 109 39.55 -14.54 -9.77
CA ASP A 109 40.02 -13.15 -9.95
C ASP A 109 39.08 -12.31 -10.83
N SER A 110 37.97 -12.86 -11.29
CA SER A 110 36.98 -12.13 -12.09
C SER A 110 36.32 -11.02 -11.28
N THR A 111 36.35 -9.80 -11.83
CA THR A 111 35.66 -8.62 -11.30
C THR A 111 34.34 -8.35 -12.02
N PHE A 112 33.87 -9.30 -12.84
CA PHE A 112 32.68 -9.09 -13.67
C PHE A 112 31.43 -8.80 -12.83
N LYS A 113 31.27 -9.48 -11.69
CA LYS A 113 30.21 -9.24 -10.70
C LYS A 113 30.07 -7.77 -10.28
N ASP A 114 31.18 -7.03 -10.19
CA ASP A 114 31.20 -5.63 -9.73
C ASP A 114 30.55 -4.67 -10.75
N ARG A 115 30.29 -5.14 -11.98
CA ARG A 115 29.60 -4.40 -13.05
C ARG A 115 28.16 -4.88 -13.26
N VAL A 116 27.71 -5.87 -12.49
CA VAL A 116 26.38 -6.47 -12.61
C VAL A 116 25.54 -6.00 -11.44
N GLN A 117 24.52 -5.21 -11.75
CA GLN A 117 23.52 -4.79 -10.79
C GLN A 117 22.13 -4.94 -11.41
N ILE A 118 21.19 -5.46 -10.63
CA ILE A 118 19.76 -5.40 -10.93
C ILE A 118 19.10 -4.33 -10.07
N THR A 119 17.86 -3.97 -10.39
CA THR A 119 17.07 -3.05 -9.57
C THR A 119 17.08 -3.49 -8.11
N GLY A 120 17.28 -2.55 -7.20
CA GLY A 120 17.13 -2.73 -5.77
C GLY A 120 16.49 -1.49 -5.15
N TYR A 121 15.58 -1.70 -4.21
CA TYR A 121 14.86 -0.61 -3.55
C TYR A 121 15.03 -0.71 -2.03
N PRO A 122 15.24 0.43 -1.34
CA PRO A 122 15.27 0.47 0.12
C PRO A 122 13.98 -0.11 0.71
N VAL A 123 14.14 -0.95 1.73
CA VAL A 123 13.04 -1.52 2.51
C VAL A 123 13.19 -1.25 3.99
N GLN A 124 12.06 -1.07 4.68
CA GLN A 124 12.01 -0.86 6.13
C GLN A 124 10.81 -1.59 6.73
N GLU A 125 10.97 -2.07 7.96
CA GLU A 125 9.87 -2.62 8.75
C GLU A 125 9.27 -1.53 9.64
N LEU A 126 7.95 -1.41 9.65
CA LEU A 126 7.24 -0.54 10.59
C LEU A 126 5.80 -1.02 10.80
N GLY A 127 5.40 -1.16 12.06
CA GLY A 127 4.03 -1.52 12.44
C GLY A 127 3.55 -2.88 11.94
N GLY A 128 4.47 -3.84 11.76
CA GLY A 128 4.16 -5.18 11.23
C GLY A 128 4.02 -5.25 9.71
N LEU A 129 4.36 -4.17 9.00
CA LEU A 129 4.39 -4.08 7.55
C LEU A 129 5.84 -3.92 7.06
N VAL A 130 6.11 -4.48 5.89
CA VAL A 130 7.32 -4.19 5.09
C VAL A 130 7.00 -3.05 4.14
N TRP A 131 7.80 -2.00 4.17
CA TRP A 131 7.67 -0.79 3.36
C TRP A 131 8.81 -0.74 2.34
N ALA A 132 8.51 -0.26 1.14
CA ALA A 132 9.50 -0.02 0.10
C ALA A 132 9.45 1.42 -0.40
N TYR A 133 10.62 1.97 -0.73
CA TYR A 133 10.75 3.27 -1.37
C TYR A 133 11.31 3.10 -2.78
N LEU A 134 10.49 3.40 -3.79
CA LEU A 134 10.84 3.22 -5.20
C LEU A 134 11.30 4.51 -5.88
N GLY A 135 11.49 5.57 -5.09
CA GLY A 135 11.76 6.93 -5.57
C GLY A 135 13.24 7.27 -5.67
N PRO A 136 13.56 8.50 -6.09
CA PRO A 136 14.93 8.99 -6.16
C PRO A 136 15.55 9.12 -4.77
N ALA A 137 16.86 8.88 -4.67
CA ALA A 137 17.61 9.12 -3.45
C ALA A 137 17.76 10.64 -3.15
N PRO A 138 17.93 11.03 -1.87
CA PRO A 138 17.76 10.19 -0.68
C PRO A 138 16.29 9.85 -0.42
N ALA A 139 16.04 8.65 0.13
CA ALA A 139 14.71 8.29 0.59
C ALA A 139 14.30 9.22 1.77
N PRO A 140 13.05 9.70 1.82
CA PRO A 140 12.56 10.43 2.97
C PRO A 140 12.45 9.51 4.19
N LEU A 141 12.30 10.09 5.38
CA LEU A 141 11.94 9.31 6.57
C LEU A 141 10.62 8.57 6.34
N LEU A 142 10.58 7.28 6.68
CA LEU A 142 9.32 6.55 6.82
C LEU A 142 8.58 7.09 8.06
N PRO A 143 7.43 7.77 7.91
CA PRO A 143 6.81 8.46 9.04
C PRO A 143 6.30 7.46 10.10
N PRO A 144 6.67 7.63 11.38
CA PRO A 144 6.18 6.77 12.46
C PRO A 144 4.78 7.20 12.91
N TRP A 145 3.78 7.05 12.04
CA TRP A 145 2.39 7.39 12.38
C TRP A 145 1.94 6.63 13.63
N ASP A 146 1.19 7.28 14.53
CA ASP A 146 0.79 6.71 15.83
C ASP A 146 0.20 5.29 15.71
N LEU A 147 -0.66 5.04 14.72
CA LEU A 147 -1.25 3.72 14.49
C LEU A 147 -0.22 2.61 14.23
N LEU A 148 0.96 2.95 13.71
CA LEU A 148 2.04 2.01 13.45
C LEU A 148 2.95 1.83 14.67
N VAL A 149 3.10 2.83 15.54
CA VAL A 149 4.11 2.82 16.61
C VAL A 149 3.55 2.81 18.04
N LEU A 150 2.23 2.95 18.22
CA LEU A 150 1.60 2.97 19.53
C LEU A 150 1.99 1.72 20.35
N PRO A 151 2.56 1.87 21.56
CA PRO A 151 2.92 0.73 22.40
C PRO A 151 1.66 0.01 22.90
N ASN A 152 1.77 -1.28 23.19
CA ASN A 152 0.68 -2.11 23.73
C ASN A 152 -0.60 -2.12 22.87
N ALA A 153 -0.46 -1.89 21.56
CA ALA A 153 -1.56 -1.93 20.60
C ALA A 153 -1.66 -3.32 19.94
N LEU A 154 -2.89 -3.82 19.81
CA LEU A 154 -3.20 -4.94 18.93
C LEU A 154 -3.25 -4.44 17.49
N ARG A 155 -2.41 -5.00 16.62
CA ARG A 155 -2.39 -4.69 15.18
C ARG A 155 -2.90 -5.91 14.43
N GLN A 156 -4.01 -5.74 13.72
CA GLN A 156 -4.54 -6.75 12.80
C GLN A 156 -4.35 -6.25 11.37
N ILE A 157 -3.57 -6.97 10.57
CA ILE A 157 -3.27 -6.62 9.19
C ILE A 157 -4.07 -7.57 8.29
N GLY A 158 -4.97 -7.00 7.49
CA GLY A 158 -5.70 -7.71 6.44
C GLY A 158 -5.25 -7.23 5.08
N VAL A 159 -5.07 -8.16 4.13
CA VAL A 159 -4.71 -7.85 2.75
C VAL A 159 -5.73 -8.49 1.83
N VAL A 160 -6.22 -7.72 0.86
CA VAL A 160 -7.10 -8.20 -0.21
C VAL A 160 -6.63 -7.59 -1.52
N VAL A 161 -6.66 -8.40 -2.58
CA VAL A 161 -6.45 -7.94 -3.95
C VAL A 161 -7.81 -7.58 -4.53
N LEU A 162 -7.93 -6.37 -5.07
CA LEU A 162 -9.13 -5.90 -5.74
C LEU A 162 -8.78 -5.66 -7.21
N ASP A 163 -9.52 -6.30 -8.12
CA ASP A 163 -9.30 -6.19 -9.57
C ASP A 163 -9.88 -4.88 -10.12
N CYS A 164 -9.42 -3.75 -9.59
CA CYS A 164 -9.76 -2.42 -10.04
C CYS A 164 -8.53 -1.50 -9.97
N ASN A 165 -8.61 -0.33 -10.62
CA ASN A 165 -7.51 0.63 -10.52
C ASN A 165 -7.50 1.26 -9.11
N TRP A 166 -6.31 1.61 -8.65
CA TRP A 166 -6.10 2.19 -7.31
C TRP A 166 -7.02 3.39 -7.04
N LEU A 167 -7.33 4.15 -8.09
CA LEU A 167 -8.15 5.36 -8.00
C LEU A 167 -9.57 5.05 -7.51
N GLN A 168 -10.20 3.95 -7.95
CA GLN A 168 -11.54 3.57 -7.45
C GLN A 168 -11.55 3.34 -5.95
N CYS A 169 -10.53 2.67 -5.39
CA CYS A 169 -10.43 2.46 -3.94
C CYS A 169 -10.23 3.79 -3.20
N HIS A 170 -9.46 4.70 -3.80
CA HIS A 170 -9.18 6.01 -3.22
C HIS A 170 -10.38 6.97 -3.25
N GLU A 171 -11.16 6.92 -4.33
CA GLU A 171 -12.42 7.65 -4.49
C GLU A 171 -13.48 7.10 -3.54
N ASN A 172 -13.61 5.77 -3.44
CA ASN A 172 -14.55 5.13 -2.52
C ASN A 172 -14.36 5.62 -1.08
N THR A 173 -13.11 5.70 -0.60
CA THR A 173 -12.83 6.20 0.75
C THR A 173 -13.30 7.65 0.97
N GLY A 174 -13.34 8.47 -0.09
CA GLY A 174 -13.82 9.84 -0.03
C GLY A 174 -15.33 10.02 -0.19
N ASP A 175 -16.05 8.99 -0.64
CA ASP A 175 -17.47 9.06 -0.99
C ASP A 175 -18.38 8.83 0.23
N PRO A 176 -19.15 9.83 0.71
CA PRO A 176 -20.13 9.58 1.76
C PRO A 176 -21.30 8.70 1.33
N ALA A 177 -21.64 8.66 0.04
CA ALA A 177 -22.82 7.94 -0.43
C ALA A 177 -22.69 6.44 -0.18
N HIS A 178 -21.52 5.84 -0.47
CA HIS A 178 -21.30 4.42 -0.12
C HIS A 178 -21.41 4.19 1.40
N SER A 179 -20.91 5.11 2.23
CA SER A 179 -21.05 4.98 3.68
C SER A 179 -22.51 4.95 4.13
N VAL A 180 -23.38 5.74 3.50
CA VAL A 180 -24.82 5.79 3.81
C VAL A 180 -25.55 4.56 3.28
N TYR A 181 -25.37 4.21 2.00
CA TYR A 181 -26.16 3.17 1.36
C TYR A 181 -25.59 1.77 1.56
N LEU A 182 -24.29 1.57 1.36
CA LEU A 182 -23.67 0.24 1.49
C LEU A 182 -23.57 -0.16 2.96
N HIS A 183 -23.01 0.69 3.81
CA HIS A 183 -22.79 0.38 5.22
C HIS A 183 -23.97 0.74 6.13
N GLY A 184 -24.90 1.56 5.66
CA GLY A 184 -26.18 1.83 6.32
C GLY A 184 -27.29 0.97 5.75
N HIS A 185 -27.96 1.42 4.69
CA HIS A 185 -29.20 0.80 4.21
C HIS A 185 -29.08 -0.67 3.78
N LEU A 186 -28.01 -1.09 3.09
CA LEU A 186 -27.85 -2.49 2.69
C LEU A 186 -27.62 -3.39 3.91
N PHE A 187 -26.76 -2.98 4.83
CA PHE A 187 -26.53 -3.74 6.07
C PHE A 187 -27.81 -3.82 6.91
N GLU A 188 -28.60 -2.74 6.96
CA GLU A 188 -29.90 -2.74 7.61
C GLU A 188 -30.82 -3.81 7.00
N TYR A 189 -30.92 -3.81 5.66
CA TYR A 189 -31.71 -4.80 4.93
C TYR A 189 -31.25 -6.24 5.20
N VAL A 190 -29.94 -6.50 5.15
CA VAL A 190 -29.36 -7.84 5.39
C VAL A 190 -29.66 -8.32 6.81
N LEU A 191 -29.45 -7.46 7.81
CA LEU A 191 -29.71 -7.80 9.22
C LEU A 191 -31.21 -8.04 9.48
N LYS A 192 -32.10 -7.26 8.86
CA LYS A 192 -33.56 -7.50 8.93
C LYS A 192 -33.90 -8.87 8.36
N LYS A 193 -33.35 -9.21 7.19
CA LYS A 193 -33.59 -10.50 6.53
C LYS A 193 -33.09 -11.69 7.36
N GLN A 194 -32.02 -11.51 8.11
CA GLN A 194 -31.44 -12.54 8.99
C GLN A 194 -32.12 -12.63 10.37
N GLY A 195 -33.09 -11.74 10.68
CA GLY A 195 -33.68 -11.66 12.02
C GLY A 195 -32.69 -11.21 13.11
N SER A 196 -31.55 -10.63 12.72
CA SER A 196 -30.44 -10.25 13.59
C SER A 196 -30.31 -8.75 13.78
N LEU A 197 -31.20 -7.95 13.16
CA LEU A 197 -31.23 -6.51 13.38
C LEU A 197 -31.63 -6.23 14.83
N GLN A 198 -30.64 -5.92 15.66
CA GLN A 198 -30.90 -5.37 16.98
C GLN A 198 -31.28 -3.90 16.82
N GLU A 199 -32.41 -3.48 17.41
CA GLU A 199 -32.90 -2.10 17.40
C GLU A 199 -31.99 -1.10 18.16
N ARG A 200 -30.71 -1.39 18.42
CA ARG A 200 -29.86 -0.63 19.35
C ARG A 200 -29.92 0.86 19.06
N LYS A 201 -30.79 1.51 19.84
CA LYS A 201 -31.00 2.94 19.92
C LYS A 201 -29.71 3.51 20.47
N SER A 202 -29.11 4.42 19.70
CA SER A 202 -28.33 5.52 20.25
C SER A 202 -27.39 5.16 21.42
N GLU A 203 -26.42 4.29 21.21
CA GLU A 203 -25.23 4.32 22.05
C GLU A 203 -24.13 4.99 21.22
N GLY A 204 -23.52 6.03 21.79
CA GLY A 204 -22.61 6.98 21.14
C GLY A 204 -21.27 6.39 20.66
N GLY A 205 -21.27 5.15 20.16
CA GLY A 205 -20.15 4.51 19.50
C GLY A 205 -19.98 5.03 18.08
N VAL A 206 -18.71 5.18 17.68
CA VAL A 206 -18.31 5.43 16.30
C VAL A 206 -18.70 4.20 15.46
N HIS A 207 -19.28 4.40 14.26
CA HIS A 207 -19.61 3.35 13.28
C HIS A 207 -20.86 2.48 13.55
N THR A 208 -21.92 3.03 14.12
CA THR A 208 -23.23 2.34 14.12
C THR A 208 -23.94 2.47 12.76
N LEU A 209 -24.79 1.49 12.42
CA LEU A 209 -25.71 1.54 11.26
C LEU A 209 -26.47 2.87 11.17
N TYR A 210 -26.98 3.34 12.32
CA TYR A 210 -27.70 4.62 12.43
C TYR A 210 -26.77 5.81 12.14
N SER A 211 -25.56 5.82 12.67
CA SER A 211 -24.59 6.89 12.39
C SER A 211 -24.24 6.98 10.89
N ARG A 212 -24.17 5.83 10.19
CA ARG A 212 -23.93 5.77 8.75
C ARG A 212 -25.09 6.37 7.96
N ILE A 213 -26.33 5.98 8.26
CA ILE A 213 -27.51 6.57 7.59
C ILE A 213 -27.60 8.07 7.88
N LYS A 214 -27.43 8.47 9.16
CA LYS A 214 -27.46 9.87 9.59
C LYS A 214 -26.38 10.72 8.92
N SER A 215 -25.21 10.14 8.60
CA SER A 215 -24.12 10.87 7.93
C SER A 215 -24.47 11.38 6.53
N GLY A 216 -25.57 10.92 5.93
CA GLY A 216 -26.12 11.43 4.68
C GLY A 216 -27.00 12.67 4.82
N ILE A 217 -27.39 13.04 6.05
CA ILE A 217 -28.27 14.18 6.32
C ILE A 217 -27.43 15.44 6.51
N GLY A 218 -27.81 16.51 5.83
CA GLY A 218 -27.18 17.82 5.95
C GLY A 218 -25.86 17.99 5.21
N ILE A 219 -25.50 17.10 4.27
CA ILE A 219 -24.33 17.29 3.41
C ILE A 219 -24.56 18.52 2.53
N GLU A 220 -23.73 19.56 2.74
CA GLU A 220 -23.76 20.79 1.94
C GLU A 220 -22.80 20.70 0.76
N SER A 221 -21.57 20.26 1.01
CA SER A 221 -20.54 20.14 -0.04
C SER A 221 -19.46 19.14 0.34
N LEU A 222 -18.85 18.54 -0.69
CA LEU A 222 -17.57 17.87 -0.58
C LEU A 222 -16.47 18.88 -0.88
N PHE A 223 -15.35 18.79 -0.16
CA PHE A 223 -14.19 19.62 -0.47
C PHE A 223 -12.92 18.79 -0.56
N ALA A 224 -12.01 19.24 -1.42
CA ALA A 224 -10.63 18.80 -1.48
C ALA A 224 -9.76 20.02 -1.78
N ARG A 225 -8.72 20.25 -0.98
CA ARG A 225 -7.79 21.37 -1.15
C ARG A 225 -6.36 20.95 -0.88
N ALA A 226 -5.43 21.55 -1.62
CA ALA A 226 -4.01 21.37 -1.35
C ALA A 226 -3.63 21.98 0.00
N THR A 227 -2.65 21.39 0.67
CA THR A 227 -2.03 21.90 1.88
C THR A 227 -0.50 21.84 1.72
N PRO A 228 0.28 22.54 2.57
CA PRO A 228 1.74 22.39 2.58
C PRO A 228 2.22 20.95 2.83
N HIS A 229 1.34 20.07 3.32
CA HIS A 229 1.64 18.69 3.67
C HIS A 229 0.90 17.67 2.79
N GLY A 230 0.30 18.10 1.67
CA GLY A 230 -0.41 17.23 0.73
C GLY A 230 -1.79 17.76 0.37
N MET A 231 -2.84 17.01 0.73
CA MET A 231 -4.22 17.36 0.43
C MET A 231 -5.10 17.11 1.65
N GLU A 232 -6.02 18.03 1.92
CA GLU A 232 -7.09 17.86 2.87
C GLU A 232 -8.39 17.66 2.11
N LYS A 233 -9.18 16.66 2.49
CA LYS A 233 -10.51 16.43 1.95
C LYS A 233 -11.51 16.16 3.05
N GLY A 234 -12.79 16.39 2.76
CA GLY A 234 -13.84 16.17 3.72
C GLY A 234 -15.21 16.62 3.24
N ILE A 235 -16.11 16.79 4.21
CA ILE A 235 -17.51 17.08 3.99
C ILE A 235 -17.91 18.25 4.88
N ASN A 236 -18.57 19.24 4.30
CA ASN A 236 -19.24 20.30 5.03
C ASN A 236 -20.69 19.91 5.26
N TYR A 237 -21.12 20.07 6.51
CA TYR A 237 -22.48 19.81 6.94
C TYR A 237 -23.16 21.11 7.35
N SER A 238 -24.42 21.26 6.96
CA SER A 238 -25.26 22.40 7.27
C SER A 238 -26.50 21.99 8.05
N LYS A 239 -26.77 22.70 9.14
CA LYS A 239 -28.00 22.60 9.93
C LYS A 239 -29.22 22.97 9.09
N ALA A 240 -29.09 23.91 8.15
CA ALA A 240 -30.16 24.29 7.24
C ALA A 240 -30.58 23.12 6.32
N LEU A 241 -29.68 22.18 6.08
CA LEU A 241 -29.93 20.96 5.30
C LEU A 241 -30.26 19.74 6.19
N GLY A 242 -30.45 19.95 7.50
CA GLY A 242 -30.92 18.92 8.44
C GLY A 242 -29.83 18.26 9.29
N ALA A 243 -28.56 18.69 9.22
CA ALA A 243 -27.56 18.24 10.19
C ALA A 243 -27.88 18.75 11.61
N ASP A 244 -27.36 18.10 12.65
CA ASP A 244 -27.56 18.54 14.04
C ASP A 244 -26.99 19.95 14.30
N ARG A 245 -25.89 20.27 13.60
CA ARG A 245 -25.18 21.55 13.64
C ARG A 245 -24.43 21.76 12.34
N ASP A 246 -23.95 22.98 12.11
CA ASP A 246 -22.95 23.23 11.08
C ASP A 246 -21.60 22.67 11.55
N PHE A 247 -20.96 21.83 10.74
CA PHE A 247 -19.63 21.30 11.04
C PHE A 247 -18.92 20.80 9.79
N THR A 248 -17.59 20.68 9.88
CA THR A 248 -16.77 20.08 8.84
C THR A 248 -16.20 18.75 9.34
N SER A 249 -16.51 17.67 8.65
CA SER A 249 -15.84 16.38 8.82
C SER A 249 -14.59 16.36 7.96
N ARG A 250 -13.41 16.15 8.57
CA ARG A 250 -12.14 15.99 7.86
C ARG A 250 -11.84 14.51 7.75
N HIS A 251 -11.62 14.04 6.52
CA HIS A 251 -11.23 12.65 6.28
C HIS A 251 -9.73 12.62 6.05
N SER A 252 -8.97 12.51 7.14
CA SER A 252 -7.51 12.36 7.11
C SER A 252 -7.13 10.96 7.57
N THR A 253 -7.29 9.96 6.70
CA THR A 253 -6.86 8.58 7.04
C THR A 253 -6.77 7.68 5.82
N VAL A 254 -6.00 8.07 4.80
CA VAL A 254 -5.41 7.05 3.92
C VAL A 254 -3.92 7.32 3.85
N ILE A 255 -3.20 6.63 4.71
CA ILE A 255 -1.80 6.34 4.44
C ILE A 255 -1.83 5.43 3.22
N PHE A 256 -1.31 5.91 2.09
CA PHE A 256 -1.09 5.08 0.91
C PHE A 256 -0.35 3.80 1.35
N PRO A 257 -0.81 2.61 0.92
CA PRO A 257 -0.88 2.29 -0.49
C PRO A 257 -2.09 1.40 -0.87
N PHE A 258 -2.29 1.25 -2.17
CA PHE A 258 -2.94 0.07 -2.72
C PHE A 258 -1.85 -0.75 -3.43
N PHE A 259 -2.00 -2.07 -3.39
CA PHE A 259 -1.30 -2.95 -4.32
C PHE A 259 -1.84 -2.68 -5.73
N THR A 260 -0.95 -2.52 -6.70
CA THR A 260 -1.30 -2.44 -8.13
C THR A 260 -0.47 -3.44 -8.92
#